data_AF-A0A953UJK3-F1
#
_entry.id   AF-A0A953UJK3-F1
#
_cell.length_a   1.000
_cell.length_b   1.000
_cell.length_c   1.000
_cell.angle_alpha   90.00
_cell.angle_beta   90.00
_cell.angle_gamma   90.00
#
_symmetry.space_group_name_H-M   'P 1'
#
loop_
_entity.id
_entity.type
_entity.pdbx_description
1 polymer ?
#
loop_
_entity_poly.entity_id
_entity_poly.type
_entity_poly.pdbx_seq_one_letter_code
_entity_poly.pdbx_strand_id
1 'polypeptide(L)'
;TNHASGAAFQVRRFWEKPSLALASVLLERGCLWNSFVMVGRADGFLNLIRRTLPDLFEPFESIRPSLFTAEEPAALLELYSAIRASSFSGDVLAARPSDLAVLSCENLGWSDLGAISRVLSVFERKGVSPDWALVCTEERKATA
;
A
#
# COMPACT_ATOMS: atom_id res chain seq x y z
N THR A 1 3.80 -21.36 -12.02
CA THR A 1 3.07 -21.12 -13.29
C THR A 1 3.79 -20.02 -14.04
N ASN A 2 4.01 -20.20 -15.34
CA ASN A 2 4.68 -19.22 -16.19
C ASN A 2 3.76 -18.00 -16.36
N HIS A 3 3.96 -16.95 -15.55
CA HIS A 3 3.20 -15.71 -15.73
C HIS A 3 3.72 -15.05 -16.99
N ALA A 4 2.90 -15.05 -18.05
CA ALA A 4 3.25 -14.36 -19.29
C ALA A 4 3.52 -12.89 -18.96
N SER A 5 4.78 -12.46 -19.11
CA SER A 5 5.21 -11.09 -18.84
C SER A 5 4.31 -10.12 -19.62
N GLY A 6 3.64 -9.21 -18.91
CA GLY A 6 2.80 -8.15 -19.48
C GLY A 6 1.29 -8.42 -19.53
N ALA A 7 0.79 -9.59 -19.09
CA ALA A 7 -0.65 -9.83 -19.01
C ALA A 7 -1.25 -9.31 -17.70
N ALA A 8 -2.38 -8.58 -17.78
CA ALA A 8 -3.17 -8.18 -16.62
C ALA A 8 -4.13 -9.30 -16.20
N PHE A 9 -4.20 -9.57 -14.90
CA PHE A 9 -5.08 -10.58 -14.32
C PHE A 9 -6.13 -9.93 -13.42
N GLN A 10 -7.36 -10.43 -13.44
CA GLN A 10 -8.38 -9.99 -12.50
C GLN A 10 -8.04 -10.47 -11.08
N VAL A 11 -8.17 -9.58 -10.09
CA VAL A 11 -7.92 -9.94 -8.69
C VAL A 11 -9.13 -10.69 -8.15
N ARG A 12 -8.94 -11.95 -7.74
CA ARG A 12 -10.01 -12.77 -7.15
C ARG A 12 -10.27 -12.43 -5.68
N ARG A 13 -9.20 -12.16 -4.94
CA ARG A 13 -9.23 -11.85 -3.51
C ARG A 13 -7.97 -11.09 -3.12
N PHE A 14 -8.10 -10.21 -2.15
CA PHE A 14 -7.03 -9.38 -1.62
C PHE A 14 -6.99 -9.59 -0.10
N TRP A 15 -5.78 -9.76 0.44
CA TRP A 15 -5.56 -9.95 1.88
C TRP A 15 -4.64 -8.84 2.37
N GLU A 16 -5.18 -7.94 3.19
CA GLU A 16 -4.38 -6.93 3.86
C GLU A 16 -3.73 -7.54 5.10
N LYS A 17 -2.39 -7.47 5.17
CA LYS A 17 -1.56 -7.88 6.33
C LYS A 17 -1.99 -9.25 6.93
N PRO A 18 -1.95 -10.34 6.14
CA PRO A 18 -2.29 -11.67 6.65
C PRO A 18 -1.34 -12.12 7.76
N SER A 19 -1.78 -13.06 8.59
CA SER A 19 -0.89 -13.73 9.55
C SER A 19 0.25 -14.46 8.83
N LEU A 20 1.38 -14.68 9.51
CA LEU A 20 2.53 -15.38 8.93
C LEU A 20 2.16 -16.73 8.33
N ALA A 21 1.38 -17.53 9.06
CA ALA A 21 0.92 -18.84 8.58
C ALA A 21 0.09 -18.74 7.29
N LEU A 22 -0.82 -17.75 7.21
CA LEU A 22 -1.61 -17.53 6.01
C LEU A 22 -0.73 -16.99 4.85
N ALA A 23 0.21 -16.09 5.13
CA ALA A 23 1.13 -15.55 4.13
C ALA A 23 1.95 -16.66 3.46
N SER A 24 2.47 -17.62 4.22
CA SER A 24 3.18 -18.79 3.68
C SER A 24 2.31 -19.60 2.72
N VAL A 25 1.07 -19.91 3.12
CA VAL A 25 0.12 -20.66 2.27
C VAL A 25 -0.23 -19.88 1.00
N LEU A 26 -0.40 -18.56 1.09
CA LEU A 26 -0.69 -17.72 -0.07
C LEU A 26 0.48 -17.70 -1.06
N LEU A 27 1.72 -17.62 -0.56
CA LEU A 27 2.93 -17.67 -1.37
C LEU A 27 3.07 -19.00 -2.11
N GLU A 28 2.85 -20.13 -1.42
CA GLU A 28 2.87 -21.47 -2.01
C GLU A 28 1.80 -21.64 -3.12
N ARG A 29 0.67 -20.96 -2.97
CA ARG A 29 -0.42 -20.95 -3.96
C ARG A 29 -0.19 -19.99 -5.14
N GLY A 30 0.95 -19.30 -5.18
CA GLY A 30 1.28 -18.35 -6.24
C GLY A 30 0.52 -17.01 -6.14
N CYS A 31 0.07 -16.63 -4.95
CA CYS A 31 -0.43 -15.27 -4.73
C CYS A 31 0.71 -14.24 -4.84
N LEU A 32 0.37 -13.01 -5.21
CA LEU A 32 1.31 -11.93 -5.45
C LEU A 32 1.40 -10.99 -4.24
N TRP A 33 2.57 -10.39 -4.04
CA TRP A 33 2.74 -9.26 -3.13
C TRP A 33 2.26 -7.98 -3.80
N ASN A 34 1.45 -7.18 -3.09
CA ASN A 34 1.05 -5.85 -3.55
C ASN A 34 2.19 -4.85 -3.33
N SER A 35 2.69 -4.23 -4.41
CA SER A 35 3.73 -3.20 -4.35
C SER A 35 3.19 -1.80 -4.01
N PHE A 36 1.86 -1.64 -4.00
CA PHE A 36 1.16 -0.36 -3.88
C PHE A 36 1.41 0.63 -5.03
N VAL A 37 2.00 0.16 -6.14
CA VAL A 37 2.06 0.92 -7.39
C VAL A 37 0.75 0.71 -8.13
N MET A 38 -0.09 1.74 -8.14
CA MET A 38 -1.46 1.67 -8.68
C MET A 38 -1.60 2.64 -9.86
N VAL A 39 -2.32 2.19 -10.89
CA VAL A 39 -2.67 3.02 -12.06
C VAL A 39 -4.17 2.89 -12.30
N GLY A 40 -4.83 4.02 -12.49
CA GLY A 40 -6.27 4.08 -12.72
C GLY A 40 -6.74 5.51 -12.93
N ARG A 41 -7.99 5.66 -13.39
CA ARG A 41 -8.59 6.98 -13.49
C ARG A 41 -8.92 7.50 -12.09
N ALA A 42 -8.75 8.80 -11.86
CA ALA A 42 -9.08 9.45 -10.59
C ALA A 42 -10.55 9.21 -10.18
N ASP A 43 -11.48 9.34 -11.12
CA ASP A 43 -12.91 9.06 -10.87
C ASP A 43 -13.20 7.58 -10.60
N GLY A 44 -12.40 6.67 -11.16
CA GLY A 44 -12.43 5.25 -10.81
C GLY A 44 -12.12 5.00 -9.33
N PHE A 45 -11.03 5.61 -8.83
CA PHE A 45 -10.68 5.52 -7.41
C PHE A 45 -11.72 6.19 -6.50
N LEU A 46 -12.20 7.38 -6.86
CA LEU A 46 -13.24 8.08 -6.10
C LEU A 46 -14.53 7.27 -6.03
N ASN A 47 -14.96 6.66 -7.14
CA ASN A 47 -16.13 5.77 -7.16
C ASN A 47 -15.93 4.52 -6.30
N LEU A 48 -14.72 3.96 -6.27
CA LEU A 48 -14.38 2.83 -5.41
C LEU A 48 -14.52 3.20 -3.93
N ILE A 49 -13.89 4.32 -3.53
CA ILE A 49 -13.97 4.85 -2.16
C ILE A 49 -15.42 5.17 -1.78
N ARG A 50 -16.20 5.81 -2.66
CA ARG A 50 -17.62 6.11 -2.40
C ARG A 50 -18.44 4.85 -2.11
N ARG A 51 -18.15 3.74 -2.79
CA ARG A 51 -18.89 2.47 -2.63
C ARG A 51 -18.47 1.69 -1.39
N THR A 52 -17.27 1.91 -0.86
CA THR A 52 -16.72 1.13 0.27
C THR A 52 -16.68 1.93 1.57
N LEU A 53 -16.49 3.23 1.49
CA LEU A 53 -16.35 4.17 2.60
C LEU A 53 -17.20 5.44 2.36
N PRO A 54 -18.54 5.34 2.27
CA PRO A 54 -19.40 6.50 2.08
C PRO A 54 -19.22 7.54 3.20
N ASP A 55 -19.10 7.10 4.47
CA ASP A 55 -18.86 7.97 5.63
C ASP A 55 -17.55 8.80 5.53
N LEU A 56 -16.56 8.31 4.77
CA LEU A 56 -15.34 9.07 4.47
C LEU A 56 -15.57 9.98 3.26
N PHE A 57 -16.24 9.48 2.23
CA PHE A 57 -16.41 10.19 0.97
C PHE A 57 -17.34 11.41 1.07
N GLU A 58 -18.45 11.28 1.79
CA GLU A 58 -19.48 12.32 1.90
C GLU A 58 -18.98 13.64 2.53
N PRO A 59 -18.20 13.64 3.63
CA PRO A 59 -17.57 14.85 4.14
C PRO A 59 -16.71 15.56 3.10
N PHE A 60 -15.88 14.82 2.35
CA PHE A 60 -15.03 15.43 1.31
C PHE A 60 -15.85 16.04 0.17
N GLU A 61 -16.96 15.43 -0.24
CA GLU A 61 -17.86 16.05 -1.23
C GLU A 61 -18.55 17.29 -0.67
N SER A 62 -18.90 17.33 0.62
CA SER A 62 -19.58 18.48 1.24
C SER A 62 -18.72 19.75 1.25
N ILE A 63 -17.39 19.62 1.38
CA ILE A 63 -16.46 20.76 1.37
C ILE A 63 -16.01 21.17 -0.03
N ARG A 64 -16.45 20.46 -1.07
CA ARG A 64 -16.05 20.71 -2.47
C ARG A 64 -16.26 22.17 -2.92
N PRO A 65 -17.34 22.88 -2.54
CA PRO A 65 -17.50 24.30 -2.88
C PRO A 65 -16.46 25.22 -2.22
N SER A 66 -15.84 24.80 -1.12
CA SER A 66 -14.83 25.56 -0.40
C SER A 66 -13.42 25.38 -0.99
N LEU A 67 -13.20 24.36 -1.83
CA LEU A 67 -11.89 24.11 -2.44
C LEU A 67 -11.49 25.24 -3.40
N PHE A 68 -10.20 25.59 -3.40
CA PHE A 68 -9.59 26.69 -4.15
C PHE A 68 -10.15 28.07 -3.77
N THR A 69 -10.67 28.20 -2.55
CA THR A 69 -11.15 29.46 -1.98
C THR A 69 -10.39 29.81 -0.69
N ALA A 70 -10.63 31.00 -0.14
CA ALA A 70 -10.06 31.39 1.15
C ALA A 70 -10.54 30.51 2.32
N GLU A 71 -11.67 29.82 2.17
CA GLU A 71 -12.26 28.96 3.20
C GLU A 71 -11.67 27.54 3.22
N GLU A 72 -10.91 27.15 2.19
CA GLU A 72 -10.36 25.79 2.06
C GLU A 72 -9.56 25.32 3.30
N PRO A 73 -8.64 26.12 3.87
CA PRO A 73 -7.85 25.66 5.01
C PRO A 73 -8.70 25.36 6.25
N ALA A 74 -9.71 26.19 6.52
CA ALA A 74 -10.62 26.00 7.65
C ALA A 74 -11.51 24.77 7.44
N ALA A 75 -12.08 24.62 6.24
CA ALA A 75 -12.92 23.48 5.89
C ALA A 75 -12.15 22.14 5.93
N LEU A 76 -10.90 22.12 5.44
CA LEU A 76 -10.04 20.94 5.54
C LEU A 76 -9.68 20.61 6.99
N LEU A 77 -9.34 21.60 7.81
CA LEU A 77 -9.00 21.37 9.21
C LEU A 77 -10.19 20.76 9.99
N GLU A 78 -11.39 21.30 9.80
CA GLU A 78 -12.61 20.79 10.41
C GLU A 78 -12.90 19.35 9.95
N LEU A 79 -12.84 19.12 8.63
CA LEU A 79 -13.06 17.79 8.06
C LEU A 79 -12.06 16.77 8.61
N TYR A 80 -10.75 17.05 8.56
CA TYR A 80 -9.72 16.12 9.01
C TYR A 80 -9.78 15.86 10.52
N SER A 81 -10.32 16.80 11.30
CA SER A 81 -10.56 16.62 12.73
C SER A 81 -11.74 15.69 13.04
N ALA A 82 -12.69 15.55 12.12
CA ALA A 82 -13.92 14.78 12.30
C ALA A 82 -13.89 13.37 11.68
N ILE A 83 -13.14 13.17 10.59
CA ILE A 83 -13.09 11.88 9.89
C ILE A 83 -12.36 10.80 10.70
N ARG A 84 -12.79 9.55 10.53
CA ARG A 84 -12.11 8.39 11.13
C ARG A 84 -10.96 7.91 10.24
N ALA A 85 -9.86 7.51 10.87
CA ALA A 85 -8.77 6.84 10.16
C ALA A 85 -9.29 5.57 9.46
N SER A 86 -8.96 5.42 8.19
CA SER A 86 -9.36 4.29 7.34
C SER A 86 -8.15 3.74 6.60
N SER A 87 -8.15 2.44 6.30
CA SER A 87 -7.13 1.74 5.54
C SER A 87 -7.54 1.63 4.07
N PHE A 88 -6.80 2.26 3.16
CA PHE A 88 -7.13 2.14 1.73
C PHE A 88 -7.03 0.68 1.24
N SER A 89 -5.99 -0.07 1.64
CA SER A 89 -5.85 -1.48 1.24
C SER A 89 -6.87 -2.40 1.92
N GLY A 90 -7.14 -2.18 3.21
CA GLY A 90 -8.07 -3.02 3.98
C GLY A 90 -9.54 -2.71 3.70
N ASP A 91 -9.91 -1.44 3.73
CA ASP A 91 -11.32 -1.03 3.70
C ASP A 91 -11.82 -0.74 2.28
N VAL A 92 -10.92 -0.46 1.32
CA VAL A 92 -11.28 -0.17 -0.07
C VAL A 92 -10.88 -1.33 -1.00
N LEU A 93 -9.58 -1.64 -1.10
CA LEU A 93 -9.09 -2.65 -2.06
C LEU A 93 -9.55 -4.07 -1.69
N ALA A 94 -9.48 -4.45 -0.42
CA ALA A 94 -9.91 -5.77 0.02
C ALA A 94 -11.42 -5.97 -0.03
N ALA A 95 -12.21 -4.89 0.07
CA ALA A 95 -13.66 -4.93 -0.03
C ALA A 95 -14.15 -5.13 -1.48
N ARG A 96 -13.35 -4.73 -2.48
CA ARG A 96 -13.74 -4.74 -3.91
C ARG A 96 -12.68 -5.32 -4.84
N PRO A 97 -12.20 -6.57 -4.61
CA PRO A 97 -11.18 -7.18 -5.46
C PRO A 97 -11.63 -7.33 -6.92
N SER A 98 -12.94 -7.49 -7.18
CA SER A 98 -13.50 -7.60 -8.52
C SER A 98 -13.27 -6.38 -9.41
N ASP A 99 -13.07 -5.21 -8.79
CA ASP A 99 -12.85 -3.93 -9.47
C ASP A 99 -11.35 -3.68 -9.72
N LEU A 100 -10.49 -4.65 -9.41
CA LEU A 100 -9.03 -4.56 -9.52
C LEU A 100 -8.49 -5.54 -10.57
N ALA A 101 -7.45 -5.10 -11.26
CA ALA A 101 -6.57 -5.94 -12.07
C ALA A 101 -5.12 -5.78 -11.59
N VAL A 102 -4.32 -6.84 -11.73
CA VAL A 102 -2.92 -6.87 -11.32
C VAL A 102 -2.03 -7.24 -12.51
N LEU A 103 -0.93 -6.52 -12.64
CA LEU A 103 0.17 -6.88 -13.52
C LEU A 103 1.26 -7.51 -12.65
N SER A 104 1.56 -8.79 -12.89
CA SER A 104 2.66 -9.46 -12.21
C SER A 104 3.98 -8.98 -12.80
N CYS A 105 4.89 -8.52 -11.94
CA CYS A 105 6.23 -8.13 -12.34
C CYS A 105 7.26 -8.99 -11.61
N GLU A 106 8.26 -9.47 -12.35
CA GLU A 106 9.36 -10.26 -11.81
C GLU A 106 10.66 -9.46 -11.91
N ASN A 107 11.62 -9.78 -11.04
CA ASN A 107 12.99 -9.23 -11.09
C ASN A 107 13.10 -7.69 -11.05
N LEU A 108 12.14 -6.99 -10.46
CA LEU A 108 12.17 -5.53 -10.32
C LEU A 108 13.15 -5.02 -9.24
N GLY A 109 13.66 -5.90 -8.38
CA GLY A 109 14.46 -5.50 -7.21
C GLY A 109 13.68 -4.65 -6.19
N TRP A 110 12.35 -4.66 -6.24
CA TRP A 110 11.47 -3.88 -5.37
C TRP A 110 11.61 -4.30 -3.90
N SER A 111 11.58 -3.31 -3.01
CA SER A 111 11.55 -3.48 -1.55
C SER A 111 10.84 -2.27 -0.95
N ASP A 112 9.94 -2.49 0.01
CA ASP A 112 9.23 -1.42 0.72
C ASP A 112 10.11 -0.68 1.75
N LEU A 113 11.31 -1.21 2.03
CA LEU A 113 12.24 -0.68 3.03
C LEU A 113 11.62 -0.50 4.43
N GLY A 114 10.53 -1.21 4.74
CA GLY A 114 9.75 -1.01 5.96
C GLY A 114 10.42 -1.46 7.27
N ALA A 115 11.62 -2.03 7.19
CA ALA A 115 12.42 -2.45 8.34
C ALA A 115 13.91 -2.26 8.06
N ILE A 116 14.68 -1.95 9.11
CA ILE A 116 16.13 -1.70 8.98
C ILE A 116 16.88 -2.89 8.35
N SER A 117 16.48 -4.12 8.67
CA SER A 117 17.05 -5.33 8.05
C SER A 117 16.84 -5.37 6.54
N ARG A 118 15.71 -4.86 6.04
CA ARG A 118 15.44 -4.77 4.59
C ARG A 118 16.33 -3.74 3.94
N VAL A 119 16.58 -2.60 4.59
CA VAL A 119 17.54 -1.57 4.12
C VAL A 119 18.94 -2.16 4.02
N LEU A 120 19.44 -2.82 5.07
CA LEU A 120 20.75 -3.47 5.07
C LEU A 120 20.86 -4.54 3.97
N SER A 121 19.82 -5.34 3.77
CA SER A 121 19.79 -6.34 2.68
C SER A 121 19.91 -5.73 1.28
N VAL A 122 19.39 -4.50 1.09
CA VAL A 122 19.51 -3.78 -0.19
C VAL A 122 20.94 -3.31 -0.40
N PHE A 123 21.57 -2.76 0.63
CA PHE A 123 22.97 -2.34 0.57
C PHE A 123 23.91 -3.51 0.26
N GLU A 124 23.73 -4.63 0.94
CA GLU A 124 24.50 -5.85 0.70
C GLU A 124 24.35 -6.33 -0.76
N ARG A 125 23.11 -6.42 -1.27
CA ARG A 125 22.85 -6.78 -2.69
C ARG A 125 23.46 -5.79 -3.69
N LYS A 126 23.69 -4.54 -3.29
CA LYS A 126 24.30 -3.49 -4.13
C LYS A 126 25.81 -3.35 -3.93
N GLY A 127 26.42 -4.12 -3.03
CA GLY A 127 27.85 -4.02 -2.71
C GLY A 127 28.22 -2.69 -2.05
N VAL A 128 27.29 -2.03 -1.37
CA VAL A 128 27.51 -0.76 -0.68
C VAL A 128 27.60 -1.04 0.82
N SER A 129 28.61 -0.49 1.49
CA SER A 129 28.75 -0.57 2.95
C SER A 129 28.78 0.85 3.53
N PRO A 130 27.65 1.38 4.00
CA PRO A 130 27.63 2.69 4.64
C PRO A 130 28.34 2.63 5.99
N ASP A 131 29.11 3.67 6.34
CA ASP A 131 29.84 3.74 7.62
C ASP A 131 28.92 3.59 8.84
N TRP A 132 27.69 4.09 8.75
CA TRP A 132 26.68 3.99 9.82
C TRP A 132 26.06 2.59 9.96
N ALA A 133 26.16 1.72 8.95
CA ALA A 133 25.55 0.39 8.99
C ALA A 133 26.23 -0.54 10.01
N LEU A 134 27.51 -0.33 10.28
CA LEU A 134 28.30 -1.07 11.28
C LEU A 134 27.78 -0.82 12.71
N VAL A 135 27.36 0.42 13.00
CA VAL A 135 26.84 0.84 14.31
C VAL A 135 25.54 0.09 14.67
N CYS A 136 24.63 -0.09 13.70
CA CYS A 136 23.38 -0.82 13.93
C CYS A 136 23.55 -2.33 14.14
N THR A 137 24.66 -2.92 13.68
CA THR A 137 24.97 -4.33 13.92
C THR A 137 25.59 -4.58 15.30
N GLU A 138 26.27 -3.60 15.89
CA GLU A 138 26.88 -3.71 17.21
C GLU A 138 25.84 -3.68 18.34
N GLU A 139 24.81 -2.83 18.25
CA GLU A 139 23.71 -2.77 19.22
C GLU A 139 22.91 -4.09 19.32
N ARG A 140 22.80 -4.84 18.21
CA ARG A 140 22.16 -6.16 18.19
C ARG A 140 22.95 -7.24 18.93
N LYS A 141 24.29 -7.13 18.98
CA LYS A 141 25.13 -8.07 19.73
C LYS A 141 25.19 -7.76 21.23
N ALA A 142 24.93 -6.52 21.62
CA ALA A 142 24.90 -6.11 23.02
C ALA A 142 23.56 -6.42 23.74
N THR A 143 22.51 -6.74 22.97
CA THR A 143 21.14 -6.95 23.48
C THR A 143 20.65 -8.39 23.29
N ALA A 144 21.53 -9.32 22.89
CA ALA A 144 21.28 -10.76 22.74
C ALA A 144 22.17 -11.55 23.70
#